data_AF-A0A3E0MXQ3-F1
#
_entry.id   AF-A0A3E0MXQ3-F1
#
_cell.length_a   1.000
_cell.length_b   1.000
_cell.length_c   1.000
_cell.angle_alpha   90.00
_cell.angle_beta   90.00
_cell.angle_gamma   90.00
#
_symmetry.space_group_name_H-M   'P 1'
#
loop_
_entity.id
_entity.type
_entity.pdbx_description
1 polymer ?
#
loop_
_entity_poly.entity_id
_entity_poly.type
_entity_poly.pdbx_seq_one_letter_code
_entity_poly.pdbx_strand_id
1 'polypeptide(L)'
;MSLSKLEIEQLLKLIGRTADQELNCEQCLARVAEFAESQLSGKSIPAGLRTVEQHLAVCGGCREEYEALWQTLNSLRGGSDV
;
A
#
# COMPACT_ATOMS: atom_id res chain seq x y z
N MET A 1 -18.36 -25.43 -12.13
CA MET A 1 -17.75 -24.18 -12.60
C MET A 1 -16.26 -24.40 -12.67
N SER A 2 -15.62 -24.02 -13.78
CA SER A 2 -14.18 -24.16 -13.99
C SER A 2 -13.58 -22.76 -14.07
N LEU A 3 -12.52 -22.48 -13.31
CA LEU A 3 -11.80 -21.22 -13.41
C LEU A 3 -11.00 -21.18 -14.71
N SER A 4 -10.97 -20.01 -15.35
CA SER A 4 -10.09 -19.73 -16.48
C SER A 4 -8.63 -19.64 -16.04
N LYS A 5 -7.70 -19.73 -17.00
CA LYS A 5 -6.27 -19.57 -16.75
C LYS A 5 -5.95 -18.21 -16.11
N LEU A 6 -6.61 -17.14 -16.54
CA LEU A 6 -6.41 -15.79 -16.01
C LEU A 6 -6.82 -15.71 -14.53
N GLU A 7 -7.98 -16.28 -14.19
CA GLU A 7 -8.47 -16.30 -12.80
C GLU A 7 -7.54 -17.13 -11.90
N ILE A 8 -7.01 -18.25 -12.40
CA ILE A 8 -6.02 -19.06 -11.68
C ILE A 8 -4.73 -18.25 -11.44
N GLU A 9 -4.22 -17.55 -12.45
CA GLU A 9 -3.03 -16.71 -12.30
C GLU A 9 -3.23 -15.56 -11.30
N GLN A 10 -4.42 -14.95 -11.30
CA GLN A 10 -4.79 -13.93 -10.31
C GLN A 10 -4.86 -14.51 -8.90
N LEU A 11 -5.47 -15.69 -8.73
CA LEU A 11 -5.57 -16.36 -7.44
C LEU A 11 -4.19 -16.74 -6.90
N LEU A 12 -3.31 -17.28 -7.75
CA LEU A 12 -1.92 -17.60 -7.38
C LEU A 12 -1.14 -16.36 -6.97
N LYS A 13 -1.34 -15.21 -7.65
CA LYS A 13 -0.72 -13.94 -7.24
C LYS A 13 -1.23 -13.46 -5.87
N LEU A 14 -2.51 -13.64 -5.57
CA LEU A 14 -3.07 -13.27 -4.27
C LEU A 14 -2.54 -14.17 -3.16
N ILE A 15 -2.47 -15.49 -3.38
CA ILE A 15 -1.87 -16.44 -2.44
C ILE A 15 -0.38 -16.14 -2.23
N GLY A 16 0.37 -15.83 -3.29
CA GLY A 16 1.79 -15.46 -3.17
C GLY A 16 2.04 -14.15 -2.42
N ARG A 17 1.00 -13.37 -2.13
CA ARG A 17 1.06 -12.13 -1.34
C ARG A 17 0.66 -12.33 0.11
N THR A 18 0.31 -13.55 0.55
CA THR A 18 0.05 -13.81 1.96
C THR A 18 1.35 -13.92 2.76
N ALA A 19 1.32 -13.58 4.04
CA ALA A 19 2.45 -13.78 4.95
C ALA A 19 1.99 -14.33 6.30
N ASP A 20 2.91 -14.92 7.07
CA ASP A 20 2.61 -15.38 8.43
C ASP A 20 2.15 -14.24 9.36
N GLN A 21 2.65 -13.03 9.10
CA GLN A 21 2.26 -11.83 9.81
C GLN A 21 1.72 -10.79 8.82
N GLU A 22 0.41 -10.57 8.87
CA GLU A 22 -0.29 -9.58 8.06
C GLU A 22 -0.82 -8.44 8.92
N LEU A 23 -0.96 -7.27 8.29
CA LEU A 23 -1.72 -6.17 8.86
C LEU A 23 -3.19 -6.32 8.49
N ASN A 24 -4.07 -6.01 9.41
CA ASN A 24 -5.45 -5.68 9.07
C ASN A 24 -5.55 -4.21 8.59
N CYS A 25 -6.72 -3.80 8.11
CA CYS A 25 -6.94 -2.44 7.59
C CYS A 25 -6.63 -1.36 8.64
N GLU A 26 -7.03 -1.55 9.90
CA GLU A 26 -6.80 -0.57 10.98
C GLU A 26 -5.30 -0.40 11.26
N GLN A 27 -4.56 -1.49 11.35
CA GLN A 27 -3.11 -1.49 11.57
C GLN A 27 -2.35 -0.88 10.38
N CYS A 28 -2.84 -1.10 9.16
CA CYS A 28 -2.32 -0.47 7.95
C CYS A 28 -2.53 1.05 8.00
N LEU A 29 -3.76 1.50 8.23
CA LEU A 29 -4.10 2.93 8.28
C LEU A 29 -3.40 3.67 9.43
N ALA A 30 -3.13 3.00 10.56
CA ALA A 30 -2.34 3.57 11.65
C ALA A 30 -0.90 3.93 11.27
N ARG A 31 -0.37 3.35 10.18
CA ARG A 31 1.01 3.55 9.70
C ARG A 31 1.10 4.13 8.29
N VAL A 32 -0.04 4.40 7.64
CA VAL A 32 -0.08 4.80 6.23
C VAL A 32 0.56 6.17 5.99
N ALA A 33 0.48 7.08 6.97
CA ALA A 33 1.13 8.38 6.90
C ALA A 33 2.67 8.28 6.92
N GLU A 34 3.22 7.49 7.85
CA GLU A 34 4.67 7.23 7.91
C GLU A 34 5.20 6.59 6.61
N PHE A 35 4.40 5.70 6.03
CA PHE A 35 4.71 5.09 4.74
C PHE A 35 4.69 6.12 3.59
N ALA A 36 3.66 6.97 3.51
CA ALA A 36 3.55 8.01 2.49
C ALA A 36 4.69 9.03 2.55
N GLU A 37 5.06 9.48 3.75
CA GLU A 37 6.20 10.38 3.95
C GLU A 37 7.53 9.73 3.55
N SER A 38 7.72 8.46 3.92
CA SER A 38 8.89 7.68 3.52
C SER A 38 9.02 7.61 2.00
N GLN A 39 7.92 7.32 1.30
CA GLN A 39 7.87 7.30 -0.17
C GLN A 39 8.19 8.66 -0.79
N LEU A 40 7.64 9.76 -0.24
CA LEU A 40 7.88 11.12 -0.73
C LEU A 40 9.30 11.62 -0.46
N SER A 41 9.97 11.07 0.56
CA SER A 41 11.36 11.42 0.89
C SER A 41 12.38 10.75 -0.03
N GLY A 42 11.98 9.77 -0.85
CA GLY A 42 12.87 8.98 -1.70
C GLY A 42 13.84 8.08 -0.92
N LYS A 43 13.66 7.97 0.41
CA LYS A 43 14.45 7.07 1.26
C LYS A 43 13.92 5.64 1.12
N SER A 44 14.79 4.66 1.39
CA SER A 44 14.38 3.26 1.45
C SER A 44 13.28 3.06 2.48
N ILE A 45 12.21 2.36 2.09
CA ILE A 45 11.12 2.00 2.98
C ILE A 45 11.69 1.18 4.15
N PRO A 46 11.49 1.62 5.41
CA PRO A 46 11.91 0.85 6.58
C PRO A 46 11.34 -0.56 6.54
N ALA A 47 12.10 -1.54 7.03
CA ALA A 47 11.66 -2.94 7.06
C ALA A 47 10.30 -3.12 7.75
N GLY A 48 9.99 -2.27 8.75
CA GLY A 48 8.72 -2.27 9.48
C GLY A 48 7.52 -1.71 8.72
N LEU A 49 7.74 -1.07 7.56
CA LEU A 49 6.67 -0.54 6.69
C LEU A 49 6.44 -1.41 5.43
N ARG A 50 7.26 -2.44 5.20
CA ARG A 50 7.03 -3.39 4.09
C ARG A 50 5.70 -4.14 4.20
N THR A 51 5.22 -4.38 5.41
CA THR A 51 3.92 -5.00 5.64
C THR A 51 2.75 -4.07 5.26
N VAL A 52 2.95 -2.75 5.31
CA VAL A 52 2.00 -1.77 4.77
C VAL A 52 1.96 -1.89 3.24
N GLU A 53 3.11 -1.87 2.57
CA GLU A 53 3.21 -2.06 1.11
C GLU A 53 2.51 -3.35 0.65
N GLN A 54 2.75 -4.46 1.35
CA GLN A 54 2.10 -5.73 1.09
C GLN A 54 0.58 -5.63 1.23
N HIS A 55 0.07 -5.00 2.30
CA HIS A 55 -1.37 -4.84 2.50
C HIS A 55 -2.01 -3.98 1.40
N LEU A 56 -1.38 -2.88 0.97
CA LEU A 56 -1.87 -2.02 -0.12
C LEU A 56 -1.90 -2.75 -1.47
N ALA A 57 -1.04 -3.75 -1.68
CA ALA A 57 -1.07 -4.59 -2.87
C ALA A 57 -2.27 -5.54 -2.91
N VAL A 58 -2.91 -5.82 -1.76
CA VAL A 58 -4.03 -6.77 -1.64
C VAL A 58 -5.36 -6.04 -1.42
N CYS A 59 -5.39 -5.04 -0.54
CA CYS A 59 -6.60 -4.32 -0.15
C CYS A 59 -6.79 -3.05 -1.00
N GLY A 60 -7.81 -3.06 -1.87
CA GLY A 60 -8.15 -1.91 -2.72
C GLY A 60 -8.51 -0.65 -1.93
N GLY A 61 -9.32 -0.78 -0.87
CA GLY A 61 -9.74 0.37 -0.06
C GLY A 61 -8.56 1.05 0.63
N CYS A 62 -7.65 0.30 1.27
CA CYS A 62 -6.47 0.90 1.89
C CYS A 62 -5.55 1.56 0.85
N ARG A 63 -5.48 1.02 -0.37
CA ARG A 63 -4.72 1.63 -1.46
C ARG A 63 -5.32 2.97 -1.88
N GLU A 64 -6.63 3.07 -2.01
CA GLU A 64 -7.31 4.33 -2.35
C GLU A 64 -7.04 5.42 -1.30
N GLU A 65 -7.16 5.07 -0.02
CA GLU A 65 -6.85 6.00 1.09
C GLU A 65 -5.38 6.47 1.07
N TYR A 66 -4.44 5.54 0.82
CA TYR A 66 -3.02 5.87 0.66
C TYR A 66 -2.77 6.82 -0.52
N GLU A 67 -3.37 6.55 -1.68
CA GLU A 67 -3.21 7.39 -2.88
C GLU A 67 -3.75 8.80 -2.66
N ALA A 68 -4.92 8.93 -2.01
CA ALA A 68 -5.49 10.23 -1.66
C ALA A 68 -4.58 11.02 -0.70
N LEU A 69 -4.05 10.36 0.33
CA LEU A 69 -3.10 10.97 1.25
C LEU A 69 -1.81 11.40 0.54
N TRP A 70 -1.22 10.51 -0.25
CA TRP A 70 0.02 10.77 -0.98
C TRP A 70 -0.12 11.96 -1.93
N GLN A 71 -1.23 12.05 -2.68
CA GLN A 71 -1.51 13.17 -3.59
C GLN A 71 -1.61 14.50 -2.83
N THR A 72 -2.29 14.50 -1.69
CA THR A 72 -2.42 15.68 -0.83
C THR A 72 -1.06 16.13 -0.31
N LEU A 73 -0.27 15.21 0.25
CA LEU A 73 1.07 15.50 0.76
C LEU A 73 2.02 15.98 -0.35
N ASN A 74 2.00 15.35 -1.52
CA ASN A 74 2.82 15.76 -2.65
C ASN A 74 2.46 17.18 -3.13
N SER A 75 1.17 17.51 -3.15
CA SER A 75 0.70 18.85 -3.53
C SER A 75 1.17 19.92 -2.52
N LEU A 76 1.11 19.62 -1.22
CA LEU A 76 1.59 20.52 -0.17
C LEU A 76 3.11 20.76 -0.25
N ARG A 77 3.90 19.75 -0.63
CA ARG A 77 5.36 19.89 -0.82
C ARG A 77 5.73 20.73 -2.06
N GLY A 78 4.88 20.73 -3.08
CA GLY A 78 5.04 21.58 -4.28
C GLY A 78 4.51 23.01 -4.11
N GLY A 79 3.83 23.32 -3.00
CA GLY A 79 3.14 24.58 -2.76
C GLY A 79 3.90 25.62 -1.94
N SER A 80 5.24 25.58 -1.89
CA SER A 80 6.06 26.59 -1.19
C SER A 80 6.32 27.88 -1.99
N ASP A 81 5.67 28.08 -3.15
CA ASP A 81 5.77 29.29 -3.97
C ASP A 81 4.41 30.01 -4.10
N VAL A 82 3.85 30.52 -2.99
CA VAL A 82 2.93 31.69 -2.96
C VAL A 82 3.18 32.49 -1.69
#